data_AF-A0A4P7YZ98-F1
#
_entry.id   AF-A0A4P7YZ98-F1
#
_cell.length_a   1.000
_cell.length_b   1.000
_cell.length_c   1.000
_cell.angle_alpha   90.00
_cell.angle_beta   90.00
_cell.angle_gamma   90.00
#
_symmetry.space_group_name_H-M   'P 1'
#
loop_
_entity.id
_entity.type
_entity.pdbx_description
1 polymer ?
#
loop_
_entity_poly.entity_id
_entity_poly.type
_entity_poly.pdbx_seq_one_letter_code
_entity_poly.pdbx_strand_id
1 'polypeptide(L)'
;MGMIVAIDTPPCPANGLERAQWHRSQANYHQIGGWLWCKYMATAICIELRYQRDNREPTLPLTNPIDALVYATILRQAAADEEAPDARNEMIGWARHLESLAMGEHLTAPRQ
;
A
#
# COMPACT_ATOMS: atom_id res chain seq x y z
N MET A 1 -14.95 -9.20 7.42
CA MET A 1 -14.40 -7.98 8.08
C MET A 1 -13.70 -7.20 7.00
N GLY A 2 -14.18 -5.99 6.73
CA GLY A 2 -13.99 -5.29 5.47
C GLY A 2 -12.68 -4.53 5.41
N MET A 3 -11.90 -4.81 4.38
CA MET A 3 -10.77 -3.98 3.94
C MET A 3 -11.22 -2.50 3.89
N ILE A 4 -10.65 -1.64 4.74
CA ILE A 4 -10.97 -0.20 4.82
C ILE A 4 -10.28 0.51 3.66
N VAL A 5 -10.79 0.29 2.45
CA VAL A 5 -10.29 0.90 1.23
C VAL A 5 -11.41 1.71 0.62
N ALA A 6 -11.09 2.88 0.10
CA ALA A 6 -12.08 3.75 -0.53
C ALA A 6 -12.89 2.94 -1.56
N ILE A 7 -14.21 3.05 -1.52
CA ILE A 7 -15.15 2.27 -2.34
C ILE A 7 -14.84 2.42 -3.84
N ASP A 8 -14.22 3.54 -4.22
CA ASP A 8 -13.85 3.88 -5.60
C ASP A 8 -12.42 3.47 -6.00
N THR A 9 -11.72 2.68 -5.19
CA THR A 9 -10.35 2.25 -5.52
C THR A 9 -10.38 1.38 -6.78
N PRO A 10 -9.69 1.77 -7.87
CA PRO A 10 -9.80 1.08 -9.15
C PRO A 10 -9.31 -0.38 -9.06
N PRO A 11 -9.72 -1.25 -10.01
CA PRO A 11 -9.17 -2.59 -10.12
C PRO A 11 -7.66 -2.57 -10.37
N CYS A 12 -6.99 -3.66 -10.04
CA CYS A 12 -5.61 -3.87 -10.43
C CYS A 12 -5.49 -3.83 -11.96
N PRO A 13 -4.53 -3.10 -12.54
CA PRO A 13 -4.30 -3.14 -13.99
C PRO A 13 -3.84 -4.54 -14.42
N ALA A 14 -4.09 -4.92 -15.68
CA ALA A 14 -3.82 -6.26 -16.22
C ALA A 14 -2.36 -6.74 -16.00
N ASN A 15 -1.38 -5.84 -16.15
CA ASN A 15 0.03 -6.13 -15.89
C ASN A 15 0.50 -5.54 -14.55
N GLY A 16 -0.34 -5.62 -13.51
CA GLY A 16 -0.12 -4.94 -12.24
C GLY A 16 1.21 -5.26 -11.57
N LEU A 17 1.57 -6.54 -11.45
CA LEU A 17 2.82 -6.93 -10.80
C LEU A 17 4.06 -6.47 -11.57
N GLU A 18 4.05 -6.57 -12.90
CA GLU A 18 5.13 -6.05 -13.75
C GLU A 18 5.31 -4.55 -13.58
N ARG A 19 4.19 -3.80 -13.53
CA ARG A 19 4.20 -2.35 -13.31
C ARG A 19 4.69 -2.00 -11.91
N ALA A 20 4.26 -2.72 -10.88
CA ALA A 20 4.75 -2.53 -9.52
C ALA A 20 6.25 -2.76 -9.43
N GLN A 21 6.76 -3.83 -10.06
CA GLN A 21 8.19 -4.11 -10.13
C GLN A 21 8.97 -3.02 -10.87
N TRP A 22 8.42 -2.50 -11.97
CA TRP A 22 9.01 -1.36 -12.67
C TRP A 22 9.10 -0.13 -11.74
N HIS A 23 8.04 0.21 -11.02
CA HIS A 23 8.06 1.32 -10.07
C HIS A 23 9.08 1.11 -8.94
N ARG A 24 9.19 -0.09 -8.37
CA ARG A 24 10.25 -0.42 -7.39
C ARG A 24 11.65 -0.24 -7.97
N SER A 25 11.86 -0.65 -9.23
CA SER A 25 13.13 -0.43 -9.92
C SER A 25 13.44 1.06 -10.10
N GLN A 26 12.44 1.89 -10.40
CA GLN A 26 12.60 3.34 -10.49
C GLN A 26 12.96 3.95 -9.14
N ALA A 27 12.31 3.51 -8.07
CA ALA A 27 12.63 3.95 -6.71
C ALA A 27 14.11 3.69 -6.36
N ASN A 28 14.69 2.56 -6.76
CA ASN A 28 16.10 2.24 -6.49
C ASN A 28 17.11 3.22 -7.11
N TYR A 29 16.74 3.95 -8.17
CA TYR A 29 17.58 5.03 -8.73
C TYR A 29 17.55 6.31 -7.88
N HIS A 30 16.60 6.42 -6.96
CA HIS A 30 16.45 7.52 -6.01
C HIS A 30 16.83 7.07 -4.60
N GLN A 31 18.09 6.67 -4.42
CA GLN A 31 18.60 5.98 -3.22
C GLN A 31 18.41 6.75 -1.89
N ILE A 32 18.30 8.07 -1.94
CA ILE A 32 17.94 8.89 -0.80
C ILE A 32 16.43 9.07 -0.88
N GLY A 33 15.70 8.67 0.16
CA GLY A 33 14.22 8.63 0.29
C GLY A 33 13.51 9.99 0.17
N GLY A 34 13.85 10.75 -0.86
CA GLY A 34 13.21 11.98 -1.25
C GLY A 34 11.87 11.69 -1.92
N TRP A 35 11.19 12.79 -2.27
CA TRP A 35 9.85 12.80 -2.81
C TRP A 35 9.59 11.80 -3.95
N LEU A 36 10.49 11.71 -4.94
CA LEU A 36 10.35 10.77 -6.06
C LEU A 36 10.39 9.31 -5.62
N TRP A 37 11.26 8.97 -4.67
CA TRP A 37 11.34 7.62 -4.11
C TRP A 37 9.99 7.23 -3.48
N CYS A 38 9.44 8.11 -2.63
CA CYS A 38 8.15 7.88 -1.98
C CYS A 38 7.03 7.71 -3.01
N LYS A 39 7.00 8.52 -4.07
CA LYS A 39 5.98 8.41 -5.13
C LYS A 39 6.04 7.08 -5.86
N TYR A 40 7.24 6.64 -6.27
CA TYR A 40 7.40 5.37 -6.95
C TYR A 40 7.06 4.18 -6.05
N MET A 41 7.52 4.19 -4.80
CA MET A 41 7.19 3.17 -3.83
C MET A 41 5.69 3.13 -3.53
N ALA A 42 5.05 4.27 -3.28
CA ALA A 42 3.61 4.35 -3.04
C ALA A 42 2.80 3.81 -4.22
N THR A 43 3.21 4.12 -5.45
CA THR A 43 2.54 3.61 -6.66
C THR A 43 2.64 2.08 -6.75
N ALA A 44 3.83 1.53 -6.50
CA ALA A 44 4.03 0.08 -6.47
C ALA A 44 3.15 -0.59 -5.40
N ILE A 45 3.17 -0.05 -4.17
CA ILE A 45 2.39 -0.56 -3.05
C ILE A 45 0.90 -0.55 -3.34
N CYS A 46 0.34 0.56 -3.88
CA CYS A 46 -1.08 0.63 -4.24
C CYS A 46 -1.45 -0.44 -5.28
N ILE A 47 -0.62 -0.66 -6.30
CA ILE A 47 -0.87 -1.69 -7.31
C ILE A 47 -0.84 -3.09 -6.68
N GLU A 48 0.15 -3.36 -5.84
CA GLU A 48 0.30 -4.64 -5.14
C GLU A 48 -0.86 -4.94 -4.18
N LEU A 49 -1.36 -3.92 -3.47
CA LEU A 49 -2.50 -4.02 -2.59
C LEU A 49 -3.83 -4.19 -3.34
N ARG A 50 -4.01 -3.51 -4.48
CA ARG A 50 -5.13 -3.81 -5.39
C ARG A 50 -5.08 -5.25 -5.88
N TYR A 51 -3.90 -5.74 -6.26
CA TYR A 51 -3.72 -7.13 -6.69
C TYR A 51 -4.08 -8.11 -5.56
N GLN A 52 -3.62 -7.85 -4.34
CA GLN A 52 -3.98 -8.62 -3.14
C GLN A 52 -5.49 -8.63 -2.90
N ARG A 53 -6.17 -7.48 -3.02
CA ARG A 53 -7.62 -7.38 -2.88
C ARG A 53 -8.34 -8.23 -3.92
N ASP A 54 -7.94 -8.08 -5.18
CA ASP A 54 -8.64 -8.66 -6.32
C ASP A 54 -8.41 -10.17 -6.44
N ASN A 55 -7.19 -10.65 -6.13
CA ASN A 55 -6.78 -12.04 -6.32
C ASN A 55 -6.60 -12.82 -5.01
N ARG A 56 -6.60 -12.15 -3.85
CA ARG A 56 -6.38 -12.74 -2.51
C ARG A 56 -5.01 -13.39 -2.32
N GLU A 57 -4.01 -12.96 -3.08
CA GLU A 57 -2.64 -13.46 -3.01
C GLU A 57 -1.71 -12.42 -2.39
N PRO A 58 -0.94 -12.74 -1.34
CA PRO A 58 -0.01 -11.80 -0.72
C PRO A 58 1.15 -11.47 -1.67
N THR A 59 1.37 -10.18 -1.92
CA THR A 59 2.42 -9.68 -2.84
C THR A 59 3.47 -8.83 -2.12
N LEU A 60 3.11 -8.21 -1.00
CA LEU A 60 4.05 -7.43 -0.20
C LEU A 60 4.88 -8.35 0.70
N PRO A 61 6.22 -8.16 0.77
CA PRO A 61 7.09 -8.97 1.60
C PRO A 61 7.03 -8.52 3.06
N LEU A 62 5.86 -8.69 3.70
CA LEU A 62 5.66 -8.38 5.11
C LEU A 62 6.20 -9.53 5.96
N THR A 63 7.36 -9.34 6.57
CA THR A 63 7.99 -10.31 7.48
C THR A 63 7.69 -10.02 8.95
N ASN A 64 7.39 -8.76 9.27
CA ASN A 64 7.09 -8.31 10.62
C ASN A 64 6.15 -7.07 10.57
N PRO A 65 5.53 -6.68 11.70
CA PRO A 65 4.62 -5.52 11.74
C PRO A 65 5.25 -4.18 11.34
N ILE A 66 6.56 -4.00 11.53
CA ILE A 66 7.27 -2.77 11.17
C ILE A 66 7.26 -2.58 9.66
N ASP A 67 7.35 -3.66 8.87
CA ASP A 67 7.30 -3.58 7.40
C ASP A 67 5.99 -2.93 6.92
N ALA A 68 4.87 -3.29 7.57
CA ALA A 68 3.57 -2.69 7.27
C ALA A 68 3.50 -1.22 7.67
N LEU A 69 4.07 -0.83 8.82
CA LEU A 69 4.17 0.57 9.24
C LEU A 69 5.07 1.40 8.32
N VAL A 70 6.16 0.81 7.81
CA VAL A 70 7.05 1.45 6.84
C VAL A 70 6.27 1.75 5.55
N TYR A 71 5.54 0.76 5.00
CA TYR A 71 4.70 0.98 3.83
C TYR A 71 3.57 1.98 4.08
N ALA A 72 2.94 1.97 5.26
CA ALA A 72 1.94 2.97 5.63
C ALA A 72 2.53 4.39 5.65
N THR A 73 3.74 4.55 6.18
CA THR A 73 4.45 5.83 6.23
C THR A 73 4.77 6.34 4.83
N ILE A 74 5.24 5.46 3.93
CA ILE A 74 5.50 5.79 2.53
C ILE A 74 4.24 6.32 1.84
N LEU A 75 3.11 5.62 2.02
CA LEU A 75 1.83 6.03 1.44
C LEU A 75 1.37 7.38 1.98
N ARG A 76 1.52 7.64 3.29
CA ARG A 76 1.16 8.94 3.89
C ARG A 76 2.04 10.07 3.38
N GLN A 77 3.35 9.84 3.25
CA GLN A 77 4.27 10.83 2.71
C GLN A 77 3.92 11.17 1.25
N ALA A 78 3.65 10.16 0.42
CA ALA A 78 3.23 10.38 -0.96
C ALA A 78 1.86 11.08 -1.05
N ALA A 79 0.92 10.74 -0.18
CA ALA A 79 -0.40 11.36 -0.10
C ALA A 79 -0.36 12.85 0.31
N ALA A 80 0.61 13.25 1.14
CA ALA A 80 0.78 14.64 1.56
C ALA A 80 1.08 15.58 0.38
N ASP A 81 1.78 15.07 -0.63
CA ASP A 81 2.20 15.80 -1.83
C ASP A 81 1.38 15.43 -3.08
N GLU A 82 0.22 14.78 -2.89
CA GLU A 82 -0.67 14.35 -3.98
C GLU A 82 -1.82 15.34 -4.19
N GLU A 83 -1.85 15.93 -5.38
CA GLU A 83 -2.86 16.91 -5.79
C GLU A 83 -4.17 16.21 -6.18
N ALA A 84 -4.10 15.02 -6.79
CA ALA A 84 -5.25 14.25 -7.20
C ALA A 84 -6.00 13.67 -5.98
N PRO A 85 -7.24 14.13 -5.68
CA PRO A 85 -7.94 13.71 -4.46
C PRO A 85 -8.18 12.21 -4.37
N ASP A 86 -8.47 11.55 -5.50
CA ASP A 86 -8.77 10.12 -5.53
C ASP A 86 -7.53 9.28 -5.21
N ALA A 87 -6.39 9.61 -5.83
CA ALA A 87 -5.11 8.96 -5.54
C ALA A 87 -4.66 9.19 -4.09
N ARG A 88 -4.86 10.42 -3.58
CA ARG A 88 -4.58 10.76 -2.19
C ARG A 88 -5.44 9.94 -1.22
N ASN A 89 -6.74 9.85 -1.47
CA ASN A 89 -7.68 9.11 -0.63
C ASN A 89 -7.39 7.61 -0.64
N GLU A 90 -7.04 7.06 -1.80
CA GLU A 90 -6.60 5.67 -1.92
C GLU A 90 -5.37 5.40 -1.07
N MET A 91 -4.31 6.21 -1.20
CA MET A 91 -3.08 6.05 -0.42
C MET A 91 -3.36 6.12 1.09
N ILE A 92 -4.24 7.03 1.53
CA ILE A 92 -4.66 7.12 2.93
C ILE A 92 -5.43 5.87 3.38
N GLY A 93 -6.31 5.33 2.52
CA GLY A 93 -7.06 4.10 2.79
C GLY A 93 -6.12 2.90 2.98
N TRP A 94 -5.19 2.71 2.04
CA TRP A 94 -4.19 1.65 2.13
C TRP A 94 -3.24 1.81 3.33
N ALA A 95 -2.84 3.04 3.66
CA ALA A 95 -2.02 3.30 4.84
C ALA A 95 -2.73 2.86 6.12
N ARG A 96 -4.01 3.20 6.27
CA ARG A 96 -4.83 2.77 7.42
C ARG A 96 -4.98 1.25 7.48
N HIS A 97 -5.16 0.60 6.34
CA HIS A 97 -5.23 -0.86 6.28
C HIS A 97 -3.92 -1.50 6.78
N LEU A 98 -2.77 -1.01 6.31
CA LEU A 98 -1.46 -1.49 6.74
C LEU A 98 -1.17 -1.21 8.23
N GLU A 99 -1.59 -0.05 8.74
CA GLU A 99 -1.54 0.26 10.18
C GLU A 99 -2.39 -0.72 10.99
N SER A 100 -3.60 -1.05 10.51
CA SER A 100 -4.48 -2.03 11.16
C SER A 100 -3.85 -3.43 11.19
N LEU A 101 -3.22 -3.85 10.08
CA LEU A 101 -2.46 -5.09 10.00
C LEU A 101 -1.29 -5.10 10.98
N ALA A 102 -0.55 -3.99 11.09
CA ALA A 102 0.60 -3.87 11.99
C ALA A 102 0.19 -3.89 13.48
N MET A 103 -0.95 -3.27 13.82
CA MET A 103 -1.50 -3.28 15.17
C MET A 103 -2.18 -4.60 15.54
N GLY A 104 -2.19 -5.56 14.62
CA GLY A 104 -2.64 -6.92 14.88
C GLY A 104 -4.15 -7.06 14.99
N GLU A 105 -4.90 -6.48 14.04
CA GLU A 105 -6.34 -6.75 13.83
C GLU A 105 -6.74 -8.13 14.41
N HIS A 106 -7.42 -8.11 15.57
CA HIS A 106 -7.59 -9.25 16.48
C HIS A 106 -8.28 -10.46 15.82
N LEU A 107 -7.56 -11.59 15.69
CA LEU A 107 -8.15 -12.93 15.55
C LEU A 107 -8.42 -13.62 16.91
N THR A 108 -8.59 -12.86 17.99
CA THR A 108 -8.97 -13.40 19.30
C THR A 108 -9.95 -12.47 20.02
N ALA A 109 -11.23 -12.51 19.62
CA ALA A 109 -12.26 -12.52 20.65
C ALA A 109 -12.23 -13.94 21.27
N PRO A 110 -12.08 -14.10 22.60
CA PRO A 110 -12.18 -15.42 23.20
C PRO A 110 -13.58 -15.98 22.90
N ARG A 111 -13.63 -17.22 22.41
CA ARG A 111 -14.88 -17.98 22.39
C ARG A 111 -15.43 -18.00 23.82
N GLN A 112 -16.61 -17.42 24.03
CA GLN A 112 -17.51 -17.78 25.10
C GLN A 112 -18.67 -18.55 24.49
#